data_AF-A0A1I7HGE0-F1
#
_entry.id   AF-A0A1I7HGE0-F1
#
_cell.length_a   1.000
_cell.length_b   1.000
_cell.length_c   1.000
_cell.angle_alpha   90.00
_cell.angle_beta   90.00
_cell.angle_gamma   90.00
#
_symmetry.space_group_name_H-M   'P 1'
#
loop_
_entity.id
_entity.type
_entity.pdbx_description
1 polymer ?
#
loop_
_entity_poly.entity_id
_entity_poly.type
_entity_poly.pdbx_seq_one_letter_code
_entity_poly.pdbx_strand_id
1 'polypeptide(L)'
;MRMLQKAGLRVFFGLVLCVFFNAGHAQVFDRLYPDSLSIALAQPLEWVAVPKDSVASPDAFTTAETAAGPKHHFQPYTDDTVLPTNKQQEAWARFALPMTDKLQNWYIRLPGQAVYKVSLYARDAQGNWQVQSAGEAIAPANWALRTRVPSFELQSHSESAQSYYLRFENRRPITERPMLLTPIEYIDGASRVGVVIGLMWGIFALLTGLCLGAYAMARNKVFLWFGAVVVTLMFTQLVLIGYGGWRIWPYSTHLNQVMGWVSSTVTMAVAAWFCTQASYTRDGHPRIHRLLAVVAAVNLLLACVMAVHLDLVPRELRNLWLAISTVAILGSLIWISLRGQAWNLMLLLGAGPICLAALARLSYNMGWMFNVESAQAAGVISAMAGLLWVFLVLAWRSRAALFSNHRGAALSTYDPASGLMLPRIVAARLPQMLLRARKQKSACGVLMIHWLNQAPSHDEASDQKRGAALSRLGEILRGAARDVDTVARHDENHFMMLIEGPINRAALSEAATKILADCIRACEKLGEPGAFSLHIAIWHDTPGTQAADEVMDLLAVRLHHMASGTKRPVQFVDSPLEPGNPATGGGSRREDLLAKINAIETSHPSLAGERSAE
;
A
#
# COMPACT_ATOMS: atom_id res chain seq x y z
N MET A 1 21.95 0.29 -4.81
CA MET A 1 20.52 0.20 -4.41
C MET A 1 19.49 0.45 -5.54
N ARG A 2 19.68 1.39 -6.48
CA ARG A 2 18.74 1.60 -7.62
C ARG A 2 18.62 0.42 -8.61
N MET A 3 19.65 -0.43 -8.74
CA MET A 3 19.62 -1.60 -9.64
C MET A 3 18.82 -2.80 -9.08
N LEU A 4 18.89 -3.06 -7.78
CA LEU A 4 18.09 -4.13 -7.14
C LEU A 4 16.58 -3.85 -7.21
N GLN A 5 16.17 -2.59 -7.11
CA GLN A 5 14.76 -2.19 -7.29
C GLN A 5 14.23 -2.45 -8.71
N LYS A 6 15.06 -2.27 -9.75
CA LYS A 6 14.67 -2.52 -11.15
C LYS A 6 14.60 -4.01 -11.47
N ALA A 7 15.51 -4.82 -10.90
CA ALA A 7 15.54 -6.26 -11.10
C ALA A 7 14.34 -6.96 -10.44
N GLY A 8 14.01 -6.63 -9.19
CA GLY A 8 12.84 -7.19 -8.50
C GLY A 8 11.51 -6.86 -9.20
N LEU A 9 11.39 -5.65 -9.75
CA LEU A 9 10.19 -5.23 -10.48
C LEU A 9 10.00 -5.99 -11.79
N ARG A 10 11.08 -6.21 -12.56
CA ARG A 10 11.03 -6.97 -13.82
C ARG A 10 10.71 -8.45 -13.59
N VAL A 11 11.27 -9.05 -12.53
CA VAL A 11 11.00 -10.44 -12.16
C VAL A 11 9.55 -10.62 -11.71
N PHE A 12 9.02 -9.68 -10.91
CA PHE A 12 7.64 -9.70 -10.45
C PHE A 12 6.63 -9.59 -11.61
N PHE A 13 6.80 -8.61 -12.50
CA PHE A 13 5.94 -8.47 -13.68
C PHE A 13 6.12 -9.63 -14.67
N GLY A 14 7.33 -10.16 -14.81
CA GLY A 14 7.62 -11.34 -15.62
C GLY A 14 6.89 -12.59 -15.13
N LEU A 15 6.86 -12.83 -13.81
CA LEU A 15 6.11 -13.94 -13.21
C LEU A 15 4.60 -13.79 -13.41
N VAL A 16 4.04 -12.59 -13.23
CA VAL A 16 2.62 -12.32 -13.50
C VAL A 16 2.29 -12.58 -14.99
N LEU A 17 3.16 -12.16 -15.89
CA LEU A 17 3.01 -12.39 -17.33
C LEU A 17 3.10 -13.88 -17.69
N CYS A 18 4.04 -14.63 -17.10
CA CYS A 18 4.17 -16.08 -17.32
C CYS A 18 2.95 -16.87 -16.84
N VAL A 19 2.39 -16.51 -15.69
CA VAL A 19 1.13 -17.11 -15.18
C VAL A 19 -0.04 -16.79 -16.12
N PHE A 20 -0.05 -15.60 -16.73
CA PHE A 20 -1.07 -15.21 -17.71
C PHE A 20 -1.03 -16.03 -19.00
N PHE A 21 0.17 -16.34 -19.52
CA PHE A 21 0.32 -17.09 -20.77
C PHE A 21 0.17 -18.61 -20.60
N ASN A 22 0.44 -19.17 -19.41
CA ASN A 22 0.39 -20.63 -19.19
C ASN A 22 -1.05 -21.17 -18.95
N ALA A 23 -2.06 -20.30 -19.00
CA ALA A 23 -3.46 -20.61 -18.69
C ALA A 23 -4.29 -21.14 -19.89
N GLY A 24 -3.68 -21.28 -21.07
CA GLY A 24 -4.34 -21.69 -22.31
C GLY A 24 -4.37 -23.21 -22.50
N HIS A 25 -5.22 -23.92 -21.77
CA HIS A 25 -5.59 -25.30 -22.13
C HIS A 25 -6.96 -25.28 -22.81
N ALA A 26 -7.06 -25.88 -24.00
CA ALA A 26 -8.31 -26.06 -24.73
C ALA A 26 -9.20 -27.08 -23.98
N GLN A 27 -10.49 -26.78 -23.83
CA GLN A 27 -11.46 -27.60 -23.10
C GLN A 27 -12.28 -28.43 -24.08
N VAL A 28 -12.21 -29.76 -23.97
CA VAL A 28 -12.99 -30.69 -24.82
C VAL A 28 -14.18 -31.21 -24.02
N PHE A 29 -15.34 -31.40 -24.66
CA PHE A 29 -16.59 -31.77 -23.97
C PHE A 29 -16.47 -33.07 -23.16
N ASP A 30 -15.68 -34.03 -23.64
CA ASP A 30 -15.43 -35.35 -23.03
C ASP A 30 -14.13 -35.41 -22.22
N ARG A 31 -13.43 -34.29 -22.04
CA ARG A 31 -12.09 -34.26 -21.42
C ARG A 31 -11.76 -32.92 -20.75
N LEU A 32 -11.57 -32.93 -19.44
CA LEU A 32 -11.26 -31.73 -18.65
C LEU A 32 -9.74 -31.48 -18.52
N TYR A 33 -8.95 -32.54 -18.33
CA TYR A 33 -7.50 -32.49 -18.13
C TYR A 33 -6.77 -33.44 -19.09
N PRO A 34 -5.48 -33.20 -19.42
CA PRO A 34 -4.69 -34.13 -20.23
C PRO A 34 -4.73 -35.58 -19.71
N ASP A 35 -4.78 -35.73 -18.39
CA ASP A 35 -4.82 -37.01 -17.68
C ASP A 35 -6.24 -37.54 -17.43
N SER A 36 -7.29 -36.81 -17.80
CA SER A 36 -8.68 -37.28 -17.64
C SER A 36 -9.03 -38.38 -18.64
N LEU A 37 -9.91 -39.29 -18.23
CA LEU A 37 -10.43 -40.37 -19.05
C LEU A 37 -11.26 -39.75 -20.19
N SER A 38 -10.90 -40.04 -21.44
CA SER A 38 -11.73 -39.67 -22.59
C SER A 38 -13.01 -40.51 -22.59
N ILE A 39 -14.16 -39.85 -22.51
CA ILE A 39 -15.46 -40.53 -22.54
C ILE A 39 -15.79 -40.85 -23.99
N ALA A 40 -15.88 -42.14 -24.35
CA ALA A 40 -16.31 -42.55 -25.68
C ALA A 40 -17.82 -42.28 -25.85
N LEU A 41 -18.17 -41.17 -26.52
CA LEU A 41 -19.56 -40.85 -26.84
C LEU A 41 -20.08 -41.76 -27.96
N ALA A 42 -21.34 -42.21 -27.85
CA ALA A 42 -22.00 -42.99 -28.91
C ALA A 42 -22.39 -42.11 -30.11
N GLN A 43 -22.68 -40.83 -29.84
CA GLN A 43 -22.81 -39.78 -30.85
C GLN A 43 -22.05 -38.55 -30.36
N PRO A 44 -21.23 -37.90 -31.22
CA PRO A 44 -20.56 -36.67 -30.85
C PRO A 44 -21.59 -35.60 -30.49
N LEU A 45 -21.15 -34.58 -29.76
CA LEU A 45 -22.00 -33.43 -29.47
C LEU A 45 -22.31 -32.69 -30.79
N GLU A 46 -23.58 -32.57 -31.13
CA GLU A 46 -24.06 -31.82 -32.29
C GLU A 46 -25.02 -30.72 -31.83
N TRP A 47 -25.19 -29.67 -32.63
CA TRP A 47 -26.06 -28.54 -32.29
C TRP A 47 -26.89 -28.04 -33.48
N VAL A 48 -28.02 -27.40 -33.18
CA VAL A 48 -28.88 -26.73 -34.16
C VAL A 48 -29.46 -25.45 -33.55
N ALA A 49 -29.53 -24.38 -34.34
CA ALA A 49 -30.23 -23.16 -33.95
C ALA A 49 -31.65 -23.14 -34.54
N VAL A 50 -32.61 -22.75 -33.71
CA VAL A 50 -34.03 -22.78 -34.06
C VAL A 50 -34.67 -21.47 -33.57
N PRO A 51 -35.69 -20.92 -34.27
CA PRO A 51 -36.43 -19.78 -33.74
C PRO A 51 -36.94 -20.05 -32.33
N LYS A 52 -36.84 -19.04 -31.46
CA LYS A 52 -37.23 -19.17 -30.05
C LYS A 52 -38.69 -19.62 -29.94
N ASP A 53 -38.95 -20.55 -29.03
CA ASP A 53 -40.28 -21.12 -28.73
C ASP A 53 -40.93 -21.90 -29.88
N SER A 54 -40.20 -22.18 -30.97
CA SER A 54 -40.72 -23.01 -32.08
C SER A 54 -40.66 -24.52 -31.77
N VAL A 55 -39.79 -24.95 -30.85
CA VAL A 55 -39.67 -26.35 -30.42
C VAL A 55 -39.93 -26.44 -28.92
N ALA A 56 -41.04 -27.11 -28.55
CA ALA A 56 -41.44 -27.26 -27.16
C ALA A 56 -40.81 -28.50 -26.48
N SER A 57 -40.62 -29.59 -27.24
CA SER A 57 -40.09 -30.88 -26.77
C SER A 57 -39.05 -31.43 -27.75
N PRO A 58 -38.03 -32.17 -27.27
CA PRO A 58 -37.09 -32.88 -28.13
C PRO A 58 -37.74 -33.84 -29.13
N ASP A 59 -38.98 -34.27 -28.89
CA ASP A 59 -39.72 -35.16 -29.81
C ASP A 59 -39.91 -34.56 -31.21
N ALA A 60 -39.88 -33.22 -31.33
CA ALA A 60 -39.92 -32.54 -32.61
C ALA A 60 -38.71 -32.88 -33.50
N PHE A 61 -37.54 -33.18 -32.91
CA PHE A 61 -36.34 -33.55 -33.67
C PHE A 61 -36.34 -35.02 -34.08
N THR A 62 -36.90 -35.92 -33.25
CA THR A 62 -36.98 -37.35 -33.56
C THR A 62 -38.11 -37.68 -34.55
N THR A 63 -39.24 -36.97 -34.47
CA THR A 63 -40.36 -37.12 -35.41
C THR A 63 -40.11 -36.44 -36.76
N ALA A 64 -39.34 -35.35 -36.81
CA ALA A 64 -38.96 -34.70 -38.08
C ALA A 64 -37.92 -35.49 -38.89
N GLU A 65 -37.17 -36.42 -38.27
CA GLU A 65 -36.33 -37.37 -39.02
C GLU A 65 -37.17 -38.43 -39.76
N THR A 66 -38.41 -38.70 -39.31
CA THR A 66 -39.31 -39.72 -39.87
C THR A 66 -40.50 -39.18 -40.67
N ALA A 67 -40.89 -37.91 -40.50
CA ALA A 67 -41.99 -37.27 -41.22
C ALA A 67 -41.53 -36.08 -42.08
N ALA A 68 -42.35 -35.71 -43.09
CA ALA A 68 -42.09 -34.63 -44.08
C ALA A 68 -42.12 -33.19 -43.52
N GLY A 69 -41.62 -32.98 -42.31
CA GLY A 69 -41.40 -31.67 -41.71
C GLY A 69 -40.06 -31.03 -42.14
N PRO A 70 -39.79 -29.77 -41.76
CA PRO A 70 -38.50 -29.13 -42.00
C PRO A 70 -37.38 -29.94 -41.32
N LYS A 71 -36.47 -30.50 -42.11
CA LYS A 71 -35.32 -31.26 -41.59
C LYS A 71 -34.35 -30.32 -40.88
N HIS A 72 -34.23 -30.48 -39.57
CA HIS A 72 -33.24 -29.76 -38.77
C HIS A 72 -31.87 -30.42 -38.95
N HIS A 73 -30.94 -29.74 -39.61
CA HIS A 73 -29.59 -30.26 -39.81
C HIS A 73 -28.71 -29.91 -38.61
N PHE A 74 -28.39 -30.93 -37.82
CA PHE A 74 -27.45 -30.83 -36.71
C PHE A 74 -26.02 -30.67 -37.24
N GLN A 75 -25.30 -29.69 -36.71
CA GLN A 75 -23.90 -29.41 -37.03
C GLN A 75 -23.01 -29.95 -35.91
N PRO A 76 -21.81 -30.49 -36.22
CA PRO A 76 -20.88 -30.95 -35.19
C PRO A 76 -20.45 -29.79 -34.29
N TYR A 77 -20.45 -30.03 -32.98
CA TYR A 77 -19.91 -29.08 -32.00
C TYR A 77 -18.39 -29.22 -31.95
N THR A 78 -17.70 -28.33 -32.63
CA THR A 78 -16.24 -28.23 -32.67
C THR A 78 -15.72 -27.24 -31.63
N ASP A 79 -14.41 -27.18 -31.44
CA ASP A 79 -13.77 -26.22 -30.54
C ASP A 79 -14.17 -24.76 -30.87
N ASP A 80 -14.24 -24.38 -32.14
CA ASP A 80 -14.55 -22.99 -32.52
C ASP A 80 -16.05 -22.68 -32.58
N THR A 81 -16.90 -23.60 -32.09
CA THR A 81 -18.36 -23.44 -32.18
C THR A 81 -18.87 -22.38 -31.20
N VAL A 82 -19.52 -21.35 -31.75
CA VAL A 82 -20.27 -20.36 -30.99
C VAL A 82 -21.76 -20.57 -31.25
N LEU A 83 -22.52 -20.91 -30.21
CA LEU A 83 -23.97 -21.13 -30.35
C LEU A 83 -24.67 -19.79 -30.59
N PRO A 84 -25.34 -19.58 -31.75
CA PRO A 84 -25.89 -18.29 -32.17
C PRO A 84 -27.24 -18.00 -31.49
N THR A 85 -27.23 -17.92 -30.17
CA THR A 85 -28.42 -17.59 -29.37
C THR A 85 -28.64 -16.09 -29.27
N ASN A 86 -29.89 -15.64 -29.38
CA ASN A 86 -30.25 -14.24 -29.29
C ASN A 86 -31.71 -14.09 -28.79
N LYS A 87 -32.29 -12.89 -28.83
CA LYS A 87 -33.69 -12.69 -28.39
C LYS A 87 -34.73 -13.48 -29.22
N GLN A 88 -34.39 -13.86 -30.44
CA GLN A 88 -35.26 -14.52 -31.43
C GLN A 88 -34.86 -15.96 -31.74
N GLN A 89 -33.67 -16.41 -31.34
CA GLN A 89 -33.13 -17.75 -31.64
C GLN A 89 -32.63 -18.43 -30.37
N GLU A 90 -32.94 -19.71 -30.25
CA GLU A 90 -32.42 -20.62 -29.24
C GLU A 90 -31.58 -21.72 -29.90
N ALA A 91 -30.70 -22.35 -29.13
CA ALA A 91 -29.85 -23.42 -29.62
C ALA A 91 -30.16 -24.72 -28.87
N TRP A 92 -30.21 -25.82 -29.60
CA TRP A 92 -30.38 -27.16 -29.07
C TRP A 92 -29.11 -27.95 -29.37
N ALA A 93 -28.54 -28.61 -28.38
CA ALA A 93 -27.45 -29.55 -28.56
C ALA A 93 -27.89 -30.97 -28.21
N ARG A 94 -27.42 -31.96 -28.96
CA ARG A 94 -27.73 -33.38 -28.79
C ARG A 94 -26.42 -34.15 -28.64
N PHE A 95 -26.40 -35.13 -27.73
CA PHE A 95 -25.32 -36.11 -27.61
C PHE A 95 -25.89 -37.44 -27.12
N ALA A 96 -25.16 -38.54 -27.34
CA ALA A 96 -25.58 -39.86 -26.86
C ALA A 96 -24.45 -40.53 -26.08
N LEU A 97 -24.81 -41.11 -24.93
CA LEU A 97 -23.89 -41.90 -24.11
C LEU A 97 -23.91 -43.37 -24.53
N PRO A 98 -22.78 -44.08 -24.42
CA PRO A 98 -22.70 -45.50 -24.76
C PRO A 98 -23.54 -46.36 -23.80
N MET A 99 -23.89 -47.55 -24.27
CA MET A 99 -24.60 -48.55 -23.46
C MET A 99 -23.75 -48.93 -22.25
N THR A 100 -24.37 -48.98 -21.08
CA THR A 100 -23.69 -49.28 -19.84
C THR A 100 -24.51 -50.23 -18.98
N ASP A 101 -23.96 -51.42 -18.72
CA ASP A 101 -24.63 -52.48 -17.93
C ASP A 101 -24.82 -52.10 -16.45
N LYS A 102 -24.01 -51.16 -15.95
CA LYS A 102 -24.07 -50.63 -14.58
C LYS A 102 -24.56 -49.18 -14.59
N LEU A 103 -25.36 -48.81 -13.59
CA LEU A 103 -25.74 -47.42 -13.37
C LEU A 103 -24.47 -46.56 -13.21
N GLN A 104 -24.26 -45.62 -14.13
CA GLN A 104 -23.19 -44.63 -14.07
C GLN A 104 -23.79 -43.23 -13.94
N ASN A 105 -23.21 -42.43 -13.05
CA ASN A 105 -23.61 -41.05 -12.83
C ASN A 105 -22.61 -40.13 -13.52
N TRP A 106 -23.14 -39.17 -14.27
CA TRP A 106 -22.38 -38.16 -15.00
C TRP A 106 -22.83 -36.77 -14.58
N TYR A 107 -21.92 -35.81 -14.64
CA TYR A 107 -22.23 -34.41 -14.38
C TYR A 107 -21.96 -33.59 -15.62
N ILE A 108 -22.93 -32.80 -16.06
CA ILE A 108 -22.70 -31.76 -17.07
C ILE A 108 -22.50 -30.45 -16.35
N ARG A 109 -21.35 -29.83 -16.57
CA ARG A 109 -21.00 -28.52 -16.01
C ARG A 109 -20.89 -27.50 -17.13
N LEU A 110 -21.48 -26.33 -16.94
CA LEU A 110 -21.22 -25.16 -17.77
C LEU A 110 -20.29 -24.21 -17.00
N PRO A 111 -19.11 -23.86 -17.52
CA PRO A 111 -18.17 -22.97 -16.82
C PRO A 111 -18.72 -21.54 -16.65
N GLY A 112 -19.72 -21.17 -17.44
CA GLY A 112 -20.31 -19.84 -17.51
C GLY A 112 -21.48 -19.60 -16.59
N GLN A 113 -21.43 -18.49 -15.85
CA GLN A 113 -22.53 -18.06 -14.99
C GLN A 113 -23.61 -17.27 -15.73
N ALA A 114 -23.28 -16.71 -16.90
CA ALA A 114 -24.14 -15.76 -17.61
C ALA A 114 -24.96 -16.41 -18.71
N VAL A 115 -25.51 -17.60 -18.45
CA VAL A 115 -26.53 -18.18 -19.32
C VAL A 115 -27.89 -17.87 -18.72
N TYR A 116 -28.76 -17.28 -19.53
CA TYR A 116 -30.08 -16.86 -19.06
C TYR A 116 -30.90 -18.07 -18.59
N LYS A 117 -30.98 -19.14 -19.38
CA LYS A 117 -31.56 -20.42 -18.96
C LYS A 117 -31.01 -21.57 -19.81
N VAL A 118 -30.68 -22.69 -19.16
CA VAL A 118 -30.31 -23.95 -19.80
C VAL A 118 -31.19 -25.05 -19.22
N SER A 119 -31.74 -25.88 -20.11
CA SER A 119 -32.57 -27.02 -19.74
C SER A 119 -32.00 -28.31 -20.34
N LEU A 120 -31.71 -29.29 -19.49
CA LEU A 120 -31.34 -30.64 -19.88
C LEU A 120 -32.60 -31.51 -19.93
N TYR A 121 -32.77 -32.20 -21.05
CA TYR A 121 -33.83 -33.18 -21.26
C TYR A 121 -33.21 -34.58 -21.29
N ALA A 122 -33.63 -35.42 -20.35
CA ALA A 122 -33.27 -36.82 -20.23
C ALA A 122 -34.53 -37.68 -20.22
N ARG A 123 -34.47 -38.93 -20.70
CA ARG A 123 -35.60 -39.86 -20.58
C ARG A 123 -35.54 -40.57 -19.23
N ASP A 124 -36.67 -40.65 -18.53
CA ASP A 124 -36.82 -41.47 -17.33
C ASP A 124 -36.97 -42.96 -17.68
N ALA A 125 -37.05 -43.82 -16.64
CA ALA A 125 -37.25 -45.26 -16.80
C ALA A 125 -38.59 -45.62 -17.47
N GLN A 126 -39.56 -44.70 -17.45
CA GLN A 126 -40.88 -44.83 -18.08
C GLN A 126 -40.92 -44.25 -19.51
N GLY A 127 -39.80 -43.70 -19.99
CA GLY A 127 -39.68 -43.11 -21.32
C GLY A 127 -40.15 -41.65 -21.43
N ASN A 128 -40.59 -41.00 -20.34
CA ASN A 128 -40.98 -39.58 -20.33
C ASN A 128 -39.77 -38.66 -20.22
N TRP A 129 -39.90 -37.42 -20.70
CA TRP A 129 -38.86 -36.41 -20.58
C TRP A 129 -38.80 -35.81 -19.16
N GLN A 130 -37.71 -36.09 -18.46
CA GLN A 130 -37.32 -35.39 -17.24
C GLN A 130 -36.52 -34.13 -17.61
N VAL A 131 -36.97 -32.98 -17.13
CA VAL A 131 -36.34 -31.68 -17.42
C VAL A 131 -35.65 -31.13 -16.19
N GLN A 132 -34.34 -30.94 -16.29
CA GLN A 132 -33.54 -30.22 -15.29
C GLN A 132 -33.20 -28.84 -15.82
N SER A 133 -33.34 -27.78 -15.02
CA SER A 133 -33.08 -26.40 -15.49
C SER A 133 -32.20 -25.61 -14.52
N ALA A 134 -31.34 -24.76 -15.07
CA ALA A 134 -30.48 -23.85 -14.32
C ALA A 134 -30.20 -22.57 -15.15
N GLY A 135 -29.85 -21.46 -14.48
CA GLY A 135 -29.52 -20.20 -15.15
C GLY A 135 -29.99 -18.96 -14.38
N GLU A 136 -29.70 -17.77 -14.92
CA GLU A 136 -30.04 -16.48 -14.30
C GLU A 136 -31.55 -16.23 -14.15
N ALA A 137 -32.38 -16.85 -14.99
CA ALA A 137 -33.84 -16.73 -14.93
C ALA A 137 -34.47 -17.48 -13.73
N ILE A 138 -33.73 -18.41 -13.12
CA ILE A 138 -34.21 -19.29 -12.04
C ILE A 138 -33.43 -18.99 -10.77
N ALA A 139 -34.11 -18.94 -9.63
CA ALA A 139 -33.43 -18.74 -8.34
C ALA A 139 -32.40 -19.87 -8.12
N PRO A 140 -31.17 -19.57 -7.66
CA PRO A 140 -30.15 -20.61 -7.44
C PRO A 140 -30.58 -21.77 -6.54
N ALA A 141 -31.48 -21.54 -5.58
CA ALA A 141 -32.07 -22.58 -4.75
C ALA A 141 -32.96 -23.58 -5.52
N ASN A 142 -33.49 -23.16 -6.67
CA ASN A 142 -34.39 -23.95 -7.51
C ASN A 142 -33.67 -24.54 -8.73
N TRP A 143 -32.35 -24.41 -8.82
CA TRP A 143 -31.55 -25.13 -9.80
C TRP A 143 -31.59 -26.63 -9.49
N ALA A 144 -31.61 -27.46 -10.53
CA ALA A 144 -31.64 -28.92 -10.40
C ALA A 144 -30.51 -29.44 -9.50
N LEU A 145 -29.29 -28.94 -9.71
CA LEU A 145 -28.19 -29.11 -8.79
C LEU A 145 -27.81 -27.75 -8.18
N ARG A 146 -27.81 -27.67 -6.84
CA ARG A 146 -27.50 -26.44 -6.10
C ARG A 146 -26.00 -26.19 -6.04
N THR A 147 -25.42 -25.78 -7.16
CA THR A 147 -23.99 -25.56 -7.32
C THR A 147 -23.66 -24.12 -7.69
N ARG A 148 -22.38 -23.75 -7.58
CA ARG A 148 -21.86 -22.41 -7.91
C ARG A 148 -22.06 -22.01 -9.37
N VAL A 149 -21.99 -23.00 -10.26
CA VAL A 149 -22.19 -22.85 -11.71
C VAL A 149 -23.35 -23.76 -12.14
N PRO A 150 -24.01 -23.49 -13.27
CA PRO A 150 -25.04 -24.36 -13.81
C PRO A 150 -24.47 -25.76 -14.04
N SER A 151 -24.97 -26.73 -13.27
CA SER A 151 -24.59 -28.13 -13.36
C SER A 151 -25.82 -29.00 -13.37
N PHE A 152 -25.74 -30.14 -14.07
CA PHE A 152 -26.82 -31.11 -14.21
C PHE A 152 -26.31 -32.50 -13.90
N GLU A 153 -27.16 -33.35 -13.32
CA GLU A 153 -26.84 -34.75 -13.04
C GLU A 153 -27.52 -35.65 -14.06
N LEU A 154 -26.79 -36.63 -14.57
CA LEU A 154 -27.24 -37.62 -15.53
C LEU A 154 -26.99 -39.00 -14.98
N GLN A 155 -27.97 -39.89 -15.12
CA GLN A 155 -27.85 -41.29 -14.77
C GLN A 155 -27.98 -42.11 -16.05
N SER A 156 -26.90 -42.75 -16.49
CA SER A 156 -26.92 -43.64 -17.64
C SER A 156 -27.08 -45.08 -17.15
N HIS A 157 -28.28 -45.62 -17.31
CA HIS A 157 -28.59 -47.03 -17.16
C HIS A 157 -29.56 -47.42 -18.27
N SER A 158 -29.01 -47.90 -19.38
CA SER A 158 -29.84 -48.32 -20.51
C SER A 158 -29.17 -49.41 -21.32
N GLU A 159 -29.97 -50.40 -21.68
CA GLU A 159 -29.65 -51.44 -22.67
C GLU A 159 -29.57 -50.88 -24.11
N SER A 160 -29.87 -49.58 -24.30
CA SER A 160 -29.81 -48.88 -25.59
C SER A 160 -29.10 -47.53 -25.46
N ALA A 161 -28.46 -47.06 -26.53
CA ALA A 161 -27.85 -45.73 -26.56
C ALA A 161 -28.94 -44.65 -26.44
N GLN A 162 -28.99 -43.95 -25.30
CA GLN A 162 -29.96 -42.87 -25.07
C GLN A 162 -29.41 -41.51 -25.53
N SER A 163 -30.24 -40.77 -26.28
CA SER A 163 -29.96 -39.39 -26.68
C SER A 163 -30.43 -38.40 -25.63
N TYR A 164 -29.55 -37.47 -25.28
CA TYR A 164 -29.80 -36.36 -24.38
C TYR A 164 -29.81 -35.04 -25.15
N TYR A 165 -30.64 -34.11 -24.70
CA TYR A 165 -30.77 -32.79 -25.33
C TYR A 165 -30.53 -31.66 -24.33
N LEU A 166 -29.75 -30.67 -24.75
CA LEU A 166 -29.51 -29.43 -24.01
C LEU A 166 -30.15 -28.27 -24.78
N ARG A 167 -31.12 -27.61 -24.18
CA ARG A 167 -31.71 -26.37 -24.70
C ARG A 167 -31.03 -25.17 -24.07
N PHE A 168 -30.49 -24.30 -24.91
CA PHE A 168 -29.85 -23.04 -24.53
C PHE A 168 -30.72 -21.86 -24.90
N GLU A 169 -31.31 -21.21 -23.90
CA GLU A 169 -32.04 -19.96 -24.04
C GLU A 169 -31.14 -18.81 -23.54
N ASN A 170 -30.60 -18.01 -24.45
CA ASN A 170 -29.77 -16.87 -24.05
C ASN A 170 -29.98 -15.66 -24.95
N ARG A 171 -29.76 -14.47 -24.37
CA ARG A 171 -29.91 -13.20 -25.09
C ARG A 171 -28.69 -12.85 -25.96
N ARG A 172 -27.65 -13.69 -25.91
CA ARG A 172 -26.35 -13.49 -26.56
C ARG A 172 -25.76 -14.84 -26.98
N PRO A 173 -24.91 -14.86 -28.02
CA PRO A 173 -24.23 -16.07 -28.42
C PRO A 173 -23.48 -16.69 -27.24
N ILE A 174 -23.57 -18.01 -27.12
CA ILE A 174 -22.88 -18.75 -26.06
C ILE A 174 -21.60 -19.28 -26.66
N THR A 175 -20.47 -18.80 -26.11
CA THR A 175 -19.12 -19.29 -26.38
C THR A 175 -18.69 -20.34 -25.35
N GLU A 176 -19.47 -20.49 -24.29
CA GLU A 176 -19.21 -21.41 -23.18
C GLU A 176 -19.46 -22.85 -23.63
N ARG A 177 -18.52 -23.75 -23.34
CA ARG A 177 -18.62 -25.15 -23.70
C ARG A 177 -19.13 -25.97 -22.52
N PRO A 178 -20.17 -26.81 -22.69
CA PRO A 178 -20.52 -27.76 -21.65
C PRO A 178 -19.39 -28.78 -21.48
N MET A 179 -19.27 -29.36 -20.29
CA MET A 179 -18.28 -30.40 -19.97
C MET A 179 -19.01 -31.58 -19.35
N LEU A 180 -18.75 -32.77 -19.86
CA LEU A 180 -19.21 -34.02 -19.29
C LEU A 180 -18.12 -34.56 -18.35
N LEU A 181 -18.48 -34.81 -17.10
CA LEU A 181 -17.55 -35.11 -16.02
C LEU A 181 -18.00 -36.35 -15.25
N THR A 182 -17.04 -37.17 -14.83
CA THR A 182 -17.29 -38.19 -13.82
C THR A 182 -17.49 -37.54 -12.43
N PRO A 183 -18.09 -38.25 -11.45
CA PRO A 183 -18.26 -37.71 -10.10
C PRO A 183 -16.92 -37.33 -9.44
N ILE A 184 -15.86 -38.11 -9.70
CA ILE A 184 -14.52 -37.87 -9.14
C ILE A 184 -13.92 -36.59 -9.74
N GLU A 185 -13.97 -36.43 -11.06
CA GLU A 185 -13.45 -35.23 -11.73
C GLU A 185 -14.24 -33.97 -11.36
N TYR A 186 -15.56 -34.10 -11.19
CA TYR A 186 -16.41 -33.01 -10.74
C TYR A 186 -16.00 -32.51 -9.34
N ILE A 187 -15.80 -33.44 -8.40
CA ILE A 187 -15.39 -33.12 -7.02
C ILE A 187 -13.94 -32.59 -6.99
N ASP A 188 -13.00 -33.21 -7.70
CA ASP A 188 -11.60 -32.75 -7.74
C ASP A 188 -11.50 -31.35 -8.36
N GLY A 189 -12.20 -31.12 -9.48
CA GLY A 189 -12.30 -29.80 -10.11
C GLY A 189 -12.89 -28.74 -9.18
N ALA A 190 -13.96 -29.08 -8.44
CA ALA A 190 -14.54 -28.18 -7.45
C ALA A 190 -13.59 -27.88 -6.28
N SER A 191 -12.83 -28.89 -5.82
CA SER A 191 -11.84 -28.76 -4.76
C SER A 191 -10.69 -27.83 -5.15
N ARG A 192 -10.09 -28.02 -6.33
CA ARG A 192 -9.00 -27.16 -6.84
C ARG A 192 -9.42 -25.71 -6.95
N VAL A 193 -10.60 -25.45 -7.51
CA VAL A 193 -11.16 -24.10 -7.60
C VAL A 193 -11.45 -23.53 -6.20
N GLY A 194 -11.95 -24.37 -5.27
CA GLY A 194 -12.15 -23.99 -3.87
C GLY A 194 -10.88 -23.53 -3.18
N VAL A 195 -9.75 -24.22 -3.38
CA VAL A 195 -8.44 -23.83 -2.82
C VAL A 195 -8.00 -22.46 -3.33
N VAL A 196 -8.11 -22.20 -4.64
CA VAL A 196 -7.75 -20.91 -5.25
C VAL A 196 -8.61 -19.77 -4.69
N ILE A 197 -9.91 -20.01 -4.53
CA ILE A 197 -10.85 -19.03 -3.98
C ILE A 197 -10.58 -18.77 -2.49
N GLY A 198 -10.29 -19.83 -1.72
CA GLY A 198 -9.93 -19.71 -0.31
C GLY A 198 -8.64 -18.90 -0.11
N LEU A 199 -7.62 -19.16 -0.91
CA LEU A 199 -6.37 -18.37 -0.93
C LEU A 199 -6.65 -16.90 -1.30
N MET A 200 -7.48 -16.68 -2.31
CA MET A 200 -7.90 -15.34 -2.73
C MET A 200 -8.55 -14.58 -1.57
N TRP A 201 -9.51 -15.18 -0.88
CA TRP A 201 -10.18 -14.57 0.27
C TRP A 201 -9.23 -14.30 1.43
N GLY A 202 -8.32 -15.24 1.72
CA GLY A 202 -7.31 -15.06 2.77
C GLY A 202 -6.44 -13.82 2.54
N ILE A 203 -6.00 -13.59 1.30
CA ILE A 203 -5.18 -12.42 0.97
C ILE A 203 -6.01 -11.12 1.01
N PHE A 204 -7.26 -11.10 0.53
CA PHE A 204 -8.14 -9.93 0.65
C PHE A 204 -8.40 -9.57 2.12
N ALA A 205 -8.67 -10.56 2.97
CA ALA A 205 -8.88 -10.37 4.40
C ALA A 205 -7.60 -9.87 5.09
N LEU A 206 -6.45 -10.48 4.78
CA LEU A 206 -5.14 -10.03 5.28
C LEU A 206 -4.87 -8.58 4.87
N LEU A 207 -5.05 -8.23 3.60
CA LEU A 207 -4.81 -6.88 3.09
C LEU A 207 -5.74 -5.86 3.76
N THR A 208 -7.01 -6.21 3.97
CA THR A 208 -7.97 -5.37 4.70
C THR A 208 -7.52 -5.15 6.14
N GLY A 209 -7.10 -6.21 6.84
CA GLY A 209 -6.55 -6.13 8.19
C GLY A 209 -5.29 -5.26 8.27
N LEU A 210 -4.38 -5.42 7.31
CA LEU A 210 -3.18 -4.58 7.19
C LEU A 210 -3.54 -3.10 6.96
N CYS A 211 -4.56 -2.80 6.16
CA CYS A 211 -5.05 -1.44 5.95
C CYS A 211 -5.62 -0.82 7.22
N LEU A 212 -6.42 -1.57 7.98
CA LEU A 212 -6.98 -1.13 9.25
C LEU A 212 -5.88 -0.92 10.31
N GLY A 213 -4.90 -1.82 10.39
CA GLY A 213 -3.73 -1.67 11.26
C GLY A 213 -2.90 -0.44 10.88
N ALA A 214 -2.63 -0.24 9.59
CA ALA A 214 -1.94 0.94 9.09
C ALA A 214 -2.71 2.24 9.39
N TYR A 215 -4.04 2.22 9.30
CA TYR A 215 -4.88 3.34 9.71
C TYR A 215 -4.79 3.61 11.21
N ALA A 216 -4.83 2.58 12.06
CA ALA A 216 -4.73 2.72 13.51
C ALA A 216 -3.39 3.36 13.93
N MET A 217 -2.29 2.97 13.27
CA MET A 217 -0.94 3.47 13.54
C MET A 217 -0.70 4.87 12.94
N ALA A 218 -0.99 5.07 11.65
CA ALA A 218 -0.65 6.30 10.94
C ALA A 218 -1.74 7.37 11.02
N ARG A 219 -2.96 7.02 11.46
CA ARG A 219 -4.17 7.88 11.49
C ARG A 219 -4.47 8.58 10.15
N ASN A 220 -3.96 8.03 9.05
CA ASN A 220 -4.16 8.56 7.71
C ASN A 220 -5.35 7.88 7.01
N LYS A 221 -6.38 8.66 6.69
CA LYS A 221 -7.63 8.19 6.05
C LYS A 221 -7.43 7.52 4.69
N VAL A 222 -6.30 7.74 4.02
CA VAL A 222 -6.00 7.07 2.73
C VAL A 222 -6.01 5.54 2.89
N PHE A 223 -5.52 5.00 4.01
CA PHE A 223 -5.54 3.56 4.27
C PHE A 223 -6.96 3.01 4.46
N LEU A 224 -7.87 3.80 5.04
CA LEU A 224 -9.26 3.41 5.19
C LEU A 224 -9.97 3.30 3.84
N TRP A 225 -9.77 4.29 2.96
CA TRP A 225 -10.34 4.27 1.62
C TRP A 225 -9.72 3.18 0.74
N PHE A 226 -8.42 2.91 0.90
CA PHE A 226 -7.79 1.79 0.22
C PHE A 226 -8.37 0.45 0.70
N GLY A 227 -8.54 0.26 2.02
CA GLY A 227 -9.23 -0.90 2.58
C GLY A 227 -10.65 -1.05 2.05
N ALA A 228 -11.39 0.07 1.89
CA ALA A 228 -12.71 0.04 1.26
C ALA A 228 -12.67 -0.46 -0.18
N VAL A 229 -11.69 -0.04 -1.01
CA VAL A 229 -11.48 -0.57 -2.38
C VAL A 229 -11.26 -2.08 -2.35
N VAL A 230 -10.41 -2.56 -1.43
CA VAL A 230 -10.07 -3.98 -1.28
C VAL A 230 -11.32 -4.80 -0.93
N VAL A 231 -12.14 -4.32 0.02
CA VAL A 231 -13.38 -4.99 0.44
C VAL A 231 -14.44 -4.98 -0.66
N THR A 232 -14.66 -3.84 -1.32
CA THR A 232 -15.64 -3.78 -2.42
C THR A 232 -15.21 -4.65 -3.59
N LEU A 233 -13.92 -4.67 -3.93
CA LEU A 233 -13.39 -5.54 -4.99
C LEU A 233 -13.52 -7.02 -4.61
N MET A 234 -13.22 -7.39 -3.35
CA MET A 234 -13.44 -8.74 -2.84
C MET A 234 -14.91 -9.16 -3.01
N PHE A 235 -15.85 -8.27 -2.67
CA PHE A 235 -17.28 -8.52 -2.84
C PHE A 235 -17.67 -8.66 -4.32
N THR A 236 -17.14 -7.81 -5.20
CA THR A 236 -17.34 -7.95 -6.65
C THR A 236 -16.85 -9.30 -7.17
N GLN A 237 -15.66 -9.75 -6.75
CA GLN A 237 -15.15 -11.07 -7.14
C GLN A 237 -16.03 -12.20 -6.61
N LEU A 238 -16.53 -12.11 -5.37
CA LEU A 238 -17.43 -13.10 -4.79
C LEU A 238 -18.72 -13.25 -5.62
N VAL A 239 -19.28 -12.14 -6.10
CA VAL A 239 -20.45 -12.13 -6.97
C VAL A 239 -20.10 -12.75 -8.33
N LEU A 240 -19.02 -12.31 -8.98
CA LEU A 240 -18.61 -12.78 -10.31
C LEU A 240 -18.14 -14.23 -10.35
N ILE A 241 -17.77 -14.80 -9.20
CA ILE A 241 -17.41 -16.22 -9.06
C ILE A 241 -18.65 -17.06 -8.70
N GLY A 242 -19.82 -16.45 -8.48
CA GLY A 242 -21.11 -17.15 -8.32
C GLY A 242 -21.44 -17.56 -6.88
N TYR A 243 -20.56 -17.24 -5.92
CA TYR A 243 -20.78 -17.55 -4.50
C TYR A 243 -21.92 -16.74 -3.89
N GLY A 244 -22.15 -15.53 -4.40
CA GLY A 244 -23.24 -14.68 -3.94
C GLY A 244 -24.61 -15.33 -4.12
N GLY A 245 -24.92 -15.75 -5.35
CA GLY A 245 -26.15 -16.47 -5.67
C GLY A 245 -26.23 -17.84 -4.99
N TRP A 246 -25.12 -18.55 -4.88
CA TRP A 246 -25.12 -19.88 -4.27
C TRP A 246 -25.37 -19.87 -2.75
N ARG A 247 -24.79 -18.92 -2.01
CA ARG A 247 -24.78 -18.96 -0.52
C ARG A 247 -25.43 -17.75 0.17
N ILE A 248 -25.36 -16.55 -0.40
CA ILE A 248 -25.80 -15.31 0.28
C ILE A 248 -27.27 -14.98 -0.02
N TRP A 249 -27.71 -15.07 -1.28
CA TRP A 249 -29.10 -14.78 -1.69
C TRP A 249 -29.71 -15.90 -2.57
N PRO A 250 -29.75 -17.15 -2.12
CA PRO A 250 -30.12 -18.30 -2.97
C PRO A 250 -31.56 -18.26 -3.50
N TYR A 251 -32.46 -17.50 -2.87
CA TYR A 251 -33.87 -17.42 -3.25
C TYR A 251 -34.21 -16.22 -4.15
N SER A 252 -33.29 -15.27 -4.35
CA SER A 252 -33.59 -14.05 -5.10
C SER A 252 -32.94 -14.07 -6.49
N THR A 253 -33.78 -14.19 -7.52
CA THR A 253 -33.37 -14.03 -8.94
C THR A 253 -32.89 -12.62 -9.22
N HIS A 254 -33.63 -11.62 -8.74
CA HIS A 254 -33.35 -10.21 -8.97
C HIS A 254 -31.98 -9.79 -8.44
N LEU A 255 -31.66 -10.14 -7.18
CA LEU A 255 -30.34 -9.83 -6.60
C LEU A 255 -29.21 -10.50 -7.39
N ASN A 256 -29.42 -11.74 -7.85
CA ASN A 256 -28.40 -12.46 -8.61
C ASN A 256 -28.09 -11.78 -9.97
N GLN A 257 -29.10 -11.24 -10.64
CA GLN A 257 -28.95 -10.54 -11.92
C GLN A 257 -28.33 -9.14 -11.74
N VAL A 258 -28.66 -8.46 -10.65
CA VAL A 258 -28.30 -7.05 -10.41
C VAL A 258 -26.92 -6.90 -9.76
N MET A 259 -26.56 -7.77 -8.81
CA MET A 259 -25.36 -7.61 -7.99
C MET A 259 -24.06 -7.64 -8.78
N GLY A 260 -24.01 -8.33 -9.93
CA GLY A 260 -22.83 -8.35 -10.79
C GLY A 260 -22.44 -6.95 -11.28
N TRP A 261 -23.44 -6.14 -11.64
CA TRP A 261 -23.25 -4.76 -12.07
C TRP A 261 -23.08 -3.81 -10.91
N VAL A 262 -23.98 -3.89 -9.91
CA VAL A 262 -23.98 -2.99 -8.75
C VAL A 262 -22.65 -3.07 -8.01
N SER A 263 -22.16 -4.28 -7.69
CA SER A 263 -20.88 -4.45 -7.01
C SER A 263 -19.71 -3.85 -7.80
N SER A 264 -19.68 -4.05 -9.12
CA SER A 264 -18.63 -3.51 -9.99
C SER A 264 -18.64 -1.98 -10.02
N THR A 265 -19.83 -1.36 -10.12
CA THR A 265 -19.98 0.11 -10.12
C THR A 265 -19.63 0.73 -8.76
N VAL A 266 -19.99 0.07 -7.65
CA VAL A 266 -19.61 0.51 -6.29
C VAL A 266 -18.08 0.46 -6.12
N THR A 267 -17.44 -0.64 -6.54
CA THR A 267 -15.98 -0.74 -6.51
C THR A 267 -15.31 0.38 -7.32
N MET A 268 -15.86 0.72 -8.48
CA MET A 268 -15.35 1.82 -9.30
C MET A 268 -15.53 3.19 -8.63
N ALA A 269 -16.66 3.42 -7.95
CA ALA A 269 -16.91 4.65 -7.19
C ALA A 269 -15.89 4.82 -6.04
N VAL A 270 -15.68 3.76 -5.27
CA VAL A 270 -14.72 3.78 -4.14
C VAL A 270 -13.28 3.91 -4.66
N ALA A 271 -12.93 3.28 -5.79
CA ALA A 271 -11.62 3.41 -6.42
C ALA A 271 -11.36 4.85 -6.92
N ALA A 272 -12.33 5.49 -7.57
CA ALA A 272 -12.23 6.89 -7.99
C ALA A 272 -12.03 7.81 -6.78
N TRP A 273 -12.80 7.60 -5.71
CA TRP A 273 -12.66 8.37 -4.49
C TRP A 273 -11.31 8.15 -3.80
N PHE A 274 -10.85 6.90 -3.72
CA PHE A 274 -9.50 6.57 -3.23
C PHE A 274 -8.42 7.34 -4.00
N CYS A 275 -8.51 7.40 -5.34
CA CYS A 275 -7.54 8.16 -6.15
C CYS A 275 -7.53 9.65 -5.80
N THR A 276 -8.68 10.25 -5.46
CA THR A 276 -8.71 11.66 -5.04
C THR A 276 -7.89 11.90 -3.76
N GLN A 277 -7.98 10.98 -2.81
CA GLN A 277 -7.32 11.04 -1.51
C GLN A 277 -5.84 10.67 -1.62
N ALA A 278 -5.53 9.61 -2.37
CA ALA A 278 -4.16 9.13 -2.55
C ALA A 278 -3.27 10.17 -3.25
N SER A 279 -3.80 10.88 -4.25
CA SER A 279 -3.02 11.89 -4.98
C SER A 279 -3.15 13.31 -4.41
N TYR A 280 -3.78 13.51 -3.24
CA TYR A 280 -4.03 14.83 -2.62
C TYR A 280 -4.55 15.85 -3.64
N THR A 281 -5.45 15.39 -4.52
CA THR A 281 -5.92 16.19 -5.67
C THR A 281 -6.61 17.47 -5.27
N ARG A 282 -7.13 17.54 -4.03
CA ARG A 282 -7.80 18.71 -3.47
C ARG A 282 -6.86 19.93 -3.37
N ASP A 283 -5.60 19.72 -3.02
CA ASP A 283 -4.66 20.82 -2.73
C ASP A 283 -3.82 21.20 -3.95
N GLY A 284 -3.56 20.23 -4.86
CA GLY A 284 -2.75 20.47 -6.06
C GLY A 284 -3.54 20.72 -7.36
N HIS A 285 -4.66 20.02 -7.56
CA HIS A 285 -5.36 19.97 -8.86
C HIS A 285 -6.89 19.87 -8.70
N PRO A 286 -7.59 20.97 -8.39
CA PRO A 286 -9.03 20.95 -8.06
C PRO A 286 -9.93 20.48 -9.21
N ARG A 287 -9.50 20.65 -10.48
CA ARG A 287 -10.24 20.14 -11.65
C ARG A 287 -10.28 18.61 -11.69
N ILE A 288 -9.16 17.96 -11.38
CA ILE A 288 -9.05 16.49 -11.36
C ILE A 288 -9.83 15.94 -10.16
N HIS A 289 -9.76 16.62 -9.02
CA HIS A 289 -10.59 16.29 -7.87
C HIS A 289 -12.08 16.30 -8.23
N ARG A 290 -12.56 17.37 -8.89
CA ARG A 290 -13.97 17.49 -9.32
C ARG A 290 -14.33 16.40 -10.32
N LEU A 291 -13.47 16.10 -11.30
CA LEU A 291 -13.70 15.02 -12.26
C LEU A 291 -13.90 13.67 -11.56
N LEU A 292 -12.95 13.27 -10.70
CA LEU A 292 -13.01 12.00 -9.98
C LEU A 292 -14.17 11.92 -8.99
N ALA A 293 -14.51 13.03 -8.33
CA ALA A 293 -15.67 13.11 -7.45
C ALA A 293 -16.99 12.95 -8.22
N VAL A 294 -17.11 13.56 -9.41
CA VAL A 294 -18.27 13.37 -10.30
C VAL A 294 -18.34 11.92 -10.77
N VAL A 295 -17.23 11.33 -11.20
CA VAL A 295 -17.17 9.92 -11.59
C VAL A 295 -17.60 9.01 -10.43
N ALA A 296 -17.16 9.28 -9.21
CA ALA A 296 -17.57 8.52 -8.03
C ALA A 296 -19.08 8.66 -7.76
N ALA A 297 -19.60 9.88 -7.78
CA ALA A 297 -21.02 10.16 -7.53
C ALA A 297 -21.93 9.53 -8.59
N VAL A 298 -21.56 9.63 -9.87
CA VAL A 298 -22.33 9.03 -10.97
C VAL A 298 -22.29 7.51 -10.89
N ASN A 299 -21.15 6.89 -10.57
CA ASN A 299 -21.09 5.44 -10.36
C ASN A 299 -21.97 4.98 -9.19
N LEU A 300 -22.03 5.74 -8.10
CA LEU A 300 -22.90 5.43 -6.97
C LEU A 300 -24.39 5.59 -7.33
N LEU A 301 -24.74 6.67 -8.04
CA LEU A 301 -26.10 6.88 -8.53
C LEU A 301 -26.52 5.74 -9.47
N LEU A 302 -25.64 5.36 -10.38
CA LEU A 302 -25.88 4.28 -11.33
C LEU A 302 -26.06 2.93 -10.61
N ALA A 303 -25.28 2.68 -9.56
CA ALA A 303 -25.44 1.52 -8.69
C ALA A 303 -26.83 1.50 -8.04
N CYS A 304 -27.30 2.63 -7.50
CA CYS A 304 -28.64 2.73 -6.91
C CYS A 304 -29.77 2.54 -7.94
N VAL A 305 -29.64 3.13 -9.14
CA VAL A 305 -30.63 2.96 -10.21
C VAL A 305 -30.71 1.50 -10.66
N MET A 306 -29.55 0.87 -10.88
CA MET A 306 -29.50 -0.55 -11.28
C MET A 306 -29.96 -1.50 -10.18
N ALA A 307 -29.79 -1.12 -8.90
CA ALA A 307 -30.27 -1.89 -7.77
C ALA A 307 -31.79 -2.07 -7.78
N VAL A 308 -32.54 -1.13 -8.38
CA VAL A 308 -34.01 -1.16 -8.47
C VAL A 308 -34.49 -1.59 -9.84
N HIS A 309 -33.87 -1.09 -10.92
CA HIS A 309 -34.28 -1.37 -12.29
C HIS A 309 -33.07 -1.62 -13.21
N LEU A 310 -32.72 -2.90 -13.38
CA LEU A 310 -31.59 -3.31 -14.23
C LEU A 310 -31.76 -2.93 -15.71
N ASP A 311 -32.99 -2.95 -16.21
CA ASP A 311 -33.31 -2.72 -17.62
C ASP A 311 -33.42 -1.24 -18.01
N LEU A 312 -33.41 -0.33 -17.02
CA LEU A 312 -33.54 1.12 -17.23
C LEU A 312 -32.35 1.71 -17.99
N VAL A 313 -31.16 1.12 -17.81
CA VAL A 313 -29.92 1.53 -18.49
C VAL A 313 -29.50 0.41 -19.44
N PRO A 314 -29.49 0.64 -20.77
CA PRO A 314 -29.06 -0.37 -21.73
C PRO A 314 -27.65 -0.89 -21.44
N ARG A 315 -27.42 -2.20 -21.62
CA ARG A 315 -26.14 -2.84 -21.29
C ARG A 315 -24.94 -2.18 -21.97
N GLU A 316 -25.07 -1.74 -23.21
CA GLU A 316 -23.98 -1.08 -23.94
C GLU A 316 -23.61 0.27 -23.30
N LEU A 317 -24.60 1.02 -22.81
CA LEU A 317 -24.37 2.26 -22.08
C LEU A 317 -23.68 2.00 -20.74
N ARG A 318 -24.03 0.90 -20.04
CA ARG A 318 -23.35 0.48 -18.80
C ARG A 318 -21.88 0.16 -19.04
N ASN A 319 -21.60 -0.64 -20.07
CA ASN A 319 -20.25 -1.01 -20.48
C ASN A 319 -19.42 0.23 -20.85
N LEU A 320 -20.00 1.10 -21.68
CA LEU A 320 -19.36 2.35 -22.12
C LEU A 320 -19.06 3.26 -20.93
N TRP A 321 -19.99 3.40 -19.98
CA TRP A 321 -19.75 4.18 -18.76
C TRP A 321 -18.64 3.61 -17.87
N LEU A 322 -18.60 2.28 -17.68
CA LEU A 322 -17.51 1.64 -16.93
C LEU A 322 -16.15 1.84 -17.63
N ALA A 323 -16.12 1.77 -18.96
CA ALA A 323 -14.91 2.05 -19.73
C ALA A 323 -14.46 3.51 -19.56
N ILE A 324 -15.38 4.47 -19.69
CA ILE A 324 -15.10 5.90 -19.47
C ILE A 324 -14.60 6.15 -18.05
N SER A 325 -15.24 5.56 -17.04
CA SER A 325 -14.83 5.68 -15.64
C SER A 325 -13.40 5.15 -15.43
N THR A 326 -13.08 4.00 -16.03
CA THR A 326 -11.73 3.41 -15.96
C THR A 326 -10.69 4.31 -16.62
N VAL A 327 -10.98 4.82 -17.82
CA VAL A 327 -10.11 5.77 -18.54
C VAL A 327 -9.95 7.07 -17.76
N ALA A 328 -10.99 7.59 -17.11
CA ALA A 328 -10.90 8.79 -16.29
C ALA A 328 -10.00 8.59 -15.07
N ILE A 329 -10.11 7.45 -14.39
CA ILE A 329 -9.26 7.10 -13.24
C ILE A 329 -7.80 6.97 -13.70
N LEU A 330 -7.53 6.17 -14.73
CA LEU A 330 -6.17 5.97 -15.25
C LEU A 330 -5.57 7.25 -15.83
N GLY A 331 -6.35 7.98 -16.63
CA GLY A 331 -5.95 9.26 -17.21
C GLY A 331 -5.61 10.29 -16.14
N SER A 332 -6.35 10.30 -15.02
CA SER A 332 -6.03 11.16 -13.88
C SER A 332 -4.68 10.78 -13.24
N LEU A 333 -4.41 9.49 -13.04
CA LEU A 333 -3.15 9.01 -12.46
C LEU A 333 -1.97 9.30 -13.39
N ILE A 334 -2.13 9.05 -14.70
CA ILE A 334 -1.11 9.35 -15.73
C ILE A 334 -0.83 10.85 -15.75
N TRP A 335 -1.86 11.69 -15.82
CA TRP A 335 -1.71 13.14 -15.87
C TRP A 335 -0.94 13.69 -14.67
N ILE A 336 -1.28 13.25 -13.45
CA ILE A 336 -0.59 13.72 -12.25
C ILE A 336 0.82 13.14 -12.17
N SER A 337 1.04 11.91 -12.67
CA SER A 337 2.38 11.30 -12.76
C SER A 337 3.30 12.08 -13.69
N LEU A 338 2.79 12.56 -14.84
CA LEU A 338 3.58 13.35 -15.80
C LEU A 338 4.01 14.73 -15.24
N ARG A 339 3.32 15.24 -14.21
CA ARG A 339 3.65 16.51 -13.55
C ARG A 339 4.70 16.39 -12.43
N GLY A 340 5.46 15.30 -12.38
CA GLY A 340 6.64 15.16 -11.52
C GLY A 340 6.41 14.56 -10.14
N GLN A 341 5.20 14.09 -9.82
CA GLN A 341 4.94 13.37 -8.57
C GLN A 341 5.34 11.89 -8.69
N ALA A 342 6.61 11.57 -8.38
CA ALA A 342 7.17 10.21 -8.46
C ALA A 342 6.34 9.15 -7.71
N TRP A 343 5.65 9.54 -6.62
CA TRP A 343 4.78 8.64 -5.86
C TRP A 343 3.53 8.19 -6.64
N ASN A 344 2.97 9.05 -7.50
CA ASN A 344 1.81 8.67 -8.31
C ASN A 344 2.19 7.72 -9.46
N LEU A 345 3.42 7.81 -9.97
CA LEU A 345 3.95 6.81 -10.91
C LEU A 345 3.96 5.41 -10.27
N MET A 346 4.32 5.33 -8.99
CA MET A 346 4.31 4.05 -8.26
C MET A 346 2.89 3.51 -8.03
N LEU A 347 1.90 4.39 -7.82
CA LEU A 347 0.49 3.99 -7.78
C LEU A 347 -0.01 3.51 -9.15
N LEU A 348 0.38 4.19 -10.23
CA LEU A 348 0.06 3.80 -11.61
C LEU A 348 0.64 2.41 -11.95
N LEU A 349 1.87 2.12 -11.51
CA LEU A 349 2.46 0.79 -11.66
C LEU A 349 1.63 -0.30 -10.96
N GLY A 350 1.01 0.00 -9.82
CA GLY A 350 0.08 -0.92 -9.13
C GLY A 350 -1.26 -1.06 -9.85
N ALA A 351 -1.72 -0.02 -10.56
CA ALA A 351 -2.92 -0.08 -11.39
C ALA A 351 -2.72 -0.92 -12.66
N GLY A 352 -1.48 -1.08 -13.15
CA GLY A 352 -1.15 -1.87 -14.34
C GLY A 352 -1.67 -3.32 -14.28
N PRO A 353 -1.29 -4.12 -13.25
CA PRO A 353 -1.80 -5.47 -13.07
C PRO A 353 -3.34 -5.56 -12.94
N ILE A 354 -3.96 -4.56 -12.30
CA ILE A 354 -5.43 -4.49 -12.18
C ILE A 354 -6.07 -4.25 -13.55
N CYS A 355 -5.46 -3.41 -14.40
CA CYS A 355 -5.92 -3.22 -15.78
C CYS A 355 -5.71 -4.47 -16.62
N LEU A 356 -4.59 -5.18 -16.44
CA LEU A 356 -4.31 -6.43 -17.12
C LEU A 356 -5.34 -7.51 -16.76
N ALA A 357 -5.80 -7.52 -15.50
CA ALA A 357 -6.91 -8.37 -15.06
C ALA A 357 -8.23 -8.04 -15.77
N ALA A 358 -8.54 -6.76 -15.94
CA ALA A 358 -9.72 -6.32 -16.69
C ALA A 358 -9.61 -6.68 -18.19
N LEU A 359 -8.41 -6.54 -18.78
CA LEU A 359 -8.11 -6.94 -20.14
C LEU A 359 -8.25 -8.45 -20.36
N ALA A 360 -7.90 -9.29 -19.37
CA ALA A 360 -8.09 -10.74 -19.42
C ALA A 360 -9.57 -11.13 -19.66
N ARG A 361 -10.48 -10.40 -19.03
CA ARG A 361 -11.92 -10.63 -19.21
C ARG A 361 -12.40 -10.16 -20.57
N LEU A 362 -11.84 -9.05 -21.07
CA LEU A 362 -12.12 -8.55 -22.42
C LEU A 362 -11.58 -9.49 -23.50
N SER A 363 -10.38 -10.06 -23.32
CA SER A 363 -9.81 -11.03 -24.27
C SER A 363 -10.62 -12.32 -24.34
N TYR A 364 -11.20 -12.78 -23.22
CA TYR A 364 -12.19 -13.86 -23.25
C TYR A 364 -13.43 -13.47 -24.06
N ASN A 365 -13.99 -12.28 -23.82
CA ASN A 365 -15.17 -11.81 -24.57
C ASN A 365 -14.91 -11.63 -26.08
N MET A 366 -13.67 -11.37 -26.49
CA MET A 366 -13.25 -11.27 -27.89
C MET A 366 -12.90 -12.62 -28.54
N GLY A 367 -12.97 -13.72 -27.78
CA GLY A 367 -12.68 -15.07 -28.26
C GLY A 367 -11.20 -15.43 -28.34
N TRP A 368 -10.29 -14.62 -27.79
CA TRP A 368 -8.84 -14.91 -27.80
C TRP A 368 -8.42 -15.91 -26.71
N MET A 369 -9.26 -16.09 -25.69
CA MET A 369 -9.04 -17.07 -24.62
C MET A 369 -10.22 -18.02 -24.57
N PHE A 370 -9.95 -19.33 -24.58
CA PHE A 370 -10.98 -20.37 -24.65
C PHE A 370 -11.45 -20.89 -23.28
N ASN A 371 -10.80 -20.49 -22.18
CA ASN A 371 -11.14 -20.93 -20.83
C ASN A 371 -11.43 -19.73 -19.89
N VAL A 372 -12.69 -19.62 -19.45
CA VAL A 372 -13.17 -18.54 -18.56
C VAL A 372 -12.50 -18.60 -17.19
N GLU A 373 -12.36 -19.81 -16.63
CA GLU A 373 -11.94 -19.97 -15.25
C GLU A 373 -10.45 -19.67 -15.10
N SER A 374 -9.65 -20.04 -16.10
CA SER A 374 -8.23 -19.72 -16.11
C SER A 374 -7.98 -18.22 -16.34
N ALA A 375 -8.74 -17.59 -17.24
CA ALA A 375 -8.71 -16.13 -17.42
C ALA A 375 -9.13 -15.38 -16.15
N GLN A 376 -10.14 -15.88 -15.44
CA GLN A 376 -10.60 -15.31 -14.17
C GLN A 376 -9.57 -15.49 -13.06
N ALA A 377 -8.97 -16.69 -12.92
CA ALA A 377 -7.92 -16.95 -11.94
C ALA A 377 -6.68 -16.09 -12.19
N ALA A 378 -6.20 -16.01 -13.44
CA ALA A 378 -5.08 -15.16 -13.81
C ALA A 378 -5.38 -13.67 -13.55
N GLY A 379 -6.59 -13.23 -13.88
CA GLY A 379 -7.04 -11.86 -13.60
C GLY A 379 -7.05 -11.55 -12.10
N VAL A 380 -7.56 -12.46 -11.28
CA VAL A 380 -7.55 -12.33 -9.82
C VAL A 380 -6.12 -12.22 -9.27
N ILE A 381 -5.23 -13.13 -9.67
CA ILE A 381 -3.82 -13.12 -9.23
C ILE A 381 -3.15 -11.79 -9.62
N SER A 382 -3.36 -11.33 -10.85
CA SER A 382 -2.85 -10.05 -11.34
C SER A 382 -3.39 -8.87 -10.52
N ALA A 383 -4.69 -8.84 -10.22
CA ALA A 383 -5.30 -7.80 -9.41
C ALA A 383 -4.74 -7.79 -7.97
N MET A 384 -4.53 -8.96 -7.36
CA MET A 384 -3.97 -9.09 -6.02
C MET A 384 -2.52 -8.62 -5.95
N ALA A 385 -1.71 -8.96 -6.95
CA ALA A 385 -0.36 -8.46 -7.12
C ALA A 385 -0.34 -6.91 -7.19
N GLY A 386 -1.25 -6.33 -7.98
CA GLY A 386 -1.42 -4.87 -8.07
C GLY A 386 -1.84 -4.21 -6.75
N LEU A 387 -2.81 -4.78 -6.05
CA LEU A 387 -3.27 -4.28 -4.75
C LEU A 387 -2.18 -4.32 -3.68
N LEU A 388 -1.42 -5.42 -3.60
CA LEU A 388 -0.31 -5.55 -2.66
C LEU A 388 0.78 -4.52 -2.96
N TRP A 389 1.06 -4.27 -4.23
CA TRP A 389 1.97 -3.19 -4.64
C TRP A 389 1.48 -1.82 -4.18
N VAL A 390 0.21 -1.48 -4.43
CA VAL A 390 -0.39 -0.21 -3.98
C VAL A 390 -0.28 -0.05 -2.46
N PHE A 391 -0.54 -1.11 -1.69
CA PHE A 391 -0.38 -1.10 -0.25
C PHE A 391 1.06 -0.80 0.18
N LEU A 392 2.04 -1.47 -0.40
CA LEU A 392 3.46 -1.24 -0.09
C LEU A 392 3.89 0.20 -0.40
N VAL A 393 3.42 0.75 -1.53
CA VAL A 393 3.68 2.15 -1.91
C VAL A 393 3.08 3.12 -0.89
N LEU A 394 1.84 2.89 -0.45
CA LEU A 394 1.19 3.71 0.59
C LEU A 394 1.92 3.61 1.93
N ALA A 395 2.29 2.40 2.35
CA ALA A 395 3.03 2.15 3.58
C ALA A 395 4.39 2.85 3.57
N TRP A 396 5.14 2.74 2.46
CA TRP A 396 6.41 3.43 2.30
C TRP A 396 6.21 4.94 2.34
N ARG A 397 5.26 5.47 1.57
CA ARG A 397 4.98 6.91 1.56
C ARG A 397 4.63 7.43 2.96
N SER A 398 3.82 6.70 3.72
CA SER A 398 3.46 7.06 5.09
C SER A 398 4.69 7.09 6.00
N ARG A 399 5.58 6.10 5.86
CA ARG A 399 6.84 6.05 6.63
C ARG A 399 7.80 7.18 6.24
N ALA A 400 7.90 7.51 4.96
CA ALA A 400 8.70 8.64 4.49
C ALA A 400 8.18 9.98 5.05
N ALA A 401 6.87 10.16 5.12
CA ALA A 401 6.26 11.33 5.74
C ALA A 401 6.57 11.43 7.25
N LEU A 402 6.51 10.32 7.98
CA LEU A 402 6.88 10.28 9.40
C LEU A 402 8.35 10.68 9.61
N PHE A 403 9.28 10.14 8.81
CA PHE A 403 10.69 10.54 8.90
C PHE A 403 10.92 12.01 8.55
N SER A 404 10.19 12.56 7.59
CA SER A 404 10.26 13.99 7.27
C SER A 404 9.82 14.85 8.46
N ASN A 405 8.75 14.46 9.16
CA ASN A 405 8.27 15.19 10.34
C ASN A 405 9.26 15.11 11.51
N HIS A 406 9.84 13.93 11.77
CA HIS A 406 10.86 13.79 12.81
C HIS A 406 12.16 14.55 12.49
N ARG A 407 12.58 14.57 11.21
CA ARG A 407 13.74 15.37 10.77
C ARG A 407 13.44 16.87 10.83
N GLY A 408 12.24 17.30 10.46
CA GLY A 408 11.78 18.69 10.61
C GLY A 408 11.76 19.14 12.08
N ALA A 409 11.26 18.29 12.98
CA ALA A 409 11.30 18.54 14.41
C ALA A 409 12.74 18.61 14.97
N ALA A 410 13.63 17.73 14.52
CA ALA A 410 15.05 17.77 14.89
C ALA A 410 15.74 19.05 14.39
N LEU A 411 15.53 19.45 13.13
CA LEU A 411 16.01 20.71 12.55
C LEU A 411 15.40 21.95 13.21
N SER A 412 14.20 21.82 13.80
CA SER A 412 13.57 22.92 14.53
C SER A 412 14.15 23.13 15.93
N THR A 413 14.88 22.14 16.48
CA THR A 413 15.38 22.12 17.87
C THR A 413 16.90 22.18 17.97
N TYR A 414 17.62 21.48 17.09
CA TYR A 414 19.08 21.35 17.10
C TYR A 414 19.73 21.95 15.85
N ASP A 415 20.90 22.53 16.01
CA ASP A 415 21.77 22.99 14.92
C ASP A 415 22.46 21.77 14.26
N PRO A 416 22.27 21.52 12.95
CA PRO A 416 22.86 20.37 12.27
C PRO A 416 24.40 20.39 12.22
N ALA A 417 25.04 21.55 12.38
CA ALA A 417 26.49 21.68 12.29
C ALA A 417 27.21 21.41 13.62
N SER A 418 26.60 21.78 14.75
CA SER A 418 27.18 21.58 16.10
C SER A 418 26.50 20.48 16.91
N GLY A 419 25.29 20.04 16.54
CA GLY A 419 24.48 19.11 17.35
C GLY A 419 23.92 19.72 18.64
N LEU A 420 24.12 21.02 18.87
CA LEU A 420 23.63 21.78 20.03
C LEU A 420 22.23 22.34 19.78
N MET A 421 21.53 22.80 20.84
CA MET A 421 20.22 23.42 20.67
C MET A 421 20.30 24.78 19.96
N LEU A 422 19.20 25.19 19.32
CA LEU A 422 19.09 26.46 18.61
C LEU A 422 18.90 27.67 19.56
N PRO A 423 19.28 28.90 19.15
CA PRO A 423 19.22 30.09 20.00
C PRO A 423 17.82 30.38 20.57
N ARG A 424 16.77 30.12 19.78
CA ARG A 424 15.37 30.29 20.21
C ARG A 424 14.98 29.44 21.42
N ILE A 425 15.62 28.29 21.62
CA ILE A 425 15.36 27.42 22.77
C ILE A 425 15.89 28.08 24.04
N VAL A 426 17.06 28.73 23.96
CA VAL A 426 17.62 29.52 25.07
C VAL A 426 16.75 30.72 25.38
N ALA A 427 16.31 31.46 24.36
CA ALA A 427 15.43 32.62 24.55
C ALA A 427 14.14 32.27 25.30
N ALA A 428 13.60 31.05 25.08
CA ALA A 428 12.44 30.56 25.82
C ALA A 428 12.79 30.01 27.22
N ARG A 429 13.94 29.32 27.38
CA ARG A 429 14.30 28.62 28.63
C ARG A 429 14.96 29.52 29.67
N LEU A 430 15.77 30.50 29.26
CA LEU A 430 16.49 31.38 30.19
C LEU A 430 15.53 32.17 31.10
N PRO A 431 14.46 32.84 30.61
CA PRO A 431 13.48 33.50 31.48
C PRO A 431 12.81 32.53 32.46
N GLN A 432 12.49 31.31 31.99
CA GLN A 432 11.86 30.29 32.83
C GLN A 432 12.81 29.78 33.92
N MET A 433 14.09 29.63 33.61
CA MET A 433 15.12 29.23 34.57
C MET A 433 15.28 30.29 35.66
N LEU A 434 15.37 31.57 35.28
CA LEU A 434 15.48 32.69 36.24
C LEU A 434 14.24 32.76 37.15
N LEU A 435 13.03 32.61 36.58
CA LEU A 435 11.79 32.56 37.37
C LEU A 435 11.76 31.38 38.35
N ARG A 436 12.22 30.20 37.94
CA ARG A 436 12.29 29.00 38.80
C ARG A 436 13.30 29.19 39.92
N ALA A 437 14.50 29.65 39.60
CA ALA A 437 15.57 29.95 40.56
C ALA A 437 15.12 30.99 41.60
N ARG A 438 14.39 32.03 41.18
CA ARG A 438 13.78 33.03 42.06
C ARG A 438 12.77 32.43 43.03
N LYS A 439 11.85 31.59 42.53
CA LYS A 439 10.84 30.92 43.37
C LYS A 439 11.47 29.99 44.39
N GLN A 440 12.52 29.29 44.00
CA GLN A 440 13.21 28.30 44.84
C GLN A 440 14.35 28.90 45.68
N LYS A 441 14.59 30.22 45.59
CA LYS A 441 15.72 30.92 46.23
C LYS A 441 17.06 30.20 46.04
N SER A 442 17.25 29.63 44.85
CA SER A 442 18.42 28.81 44.53
C SER A 442 19.29 29.53 43.50
N ALA A 443 20.60 29.49 43.69
CA ALA A 443 21.54 30.12 42.75
C ALA A 443 21.64 29.27 41.46
N CYS A 444 21.58 29.94 40.30
CA CYS A 444 21.74 29.33 38.99
C CYS A 444 22.95 29.94 38.26
N GLY A 445 23.40 29.28 37.20
CA GLY A 445 24.56 29.72 36.42
C GLY A 445 24.24 29.85 34.94
N VAL A 446 24.77 30.90 34.30
CA VAL A 446 24.74 31.04 32.84
C VAL A 446 26.18 31.24 32.36
N LEU A 447 26.61 30.39 31.43
CA LEU A 447 27.91 30.50 30.78
C LEU A 447 27.70 30.95 29.34
N MET A 448 28.47 31.94 28.91
CA MET A 448 28.59 32.32 27.52
C MET A 448 30.02 32.09 27.07
N ILE A 449 30.18 31.36 25.97
CA ILE A 449 31.46 30.87 25.46
C ILE A 449 31.69 31.47 24.09
N HIS A 450 32.80 32.18 23.91
CA HIS A 450 33.21 32.75 22.64
C HIS A 450 34.41 31.98 22.06
N TRP A 451 34.29 31.56 20.80
CA TRP A 451 35.35 30.89 20.05
C TRP A 451 36.17 31.91 19.25
N LEU A 452 37.42 32.12 19.66
CA LEU A 452 38.24 33.30 19.32
C LEU A 452 38.94 33.26 17.97
N ASN A 453 38.96 32.11 17.30
CA ASN A 453 39.90 31.93 16.19
C ASN A 453 39.27 31.24 15.00
N GLN A 454 38.37 31.95 14.33
CA GLN A 454 37.78 31.54 13.05
C GLN A 454 37.45 32.79 12.22
N ALA A 455 38.42 33.31 11.47
CA ALA A 455 38.08 34.15 10.32
C ALA A 455 37.53 33.23 9.22
N PRO A 456 36.44 33.58 8.52
CA PRO A 456 35.95 32.79 7.39
C PRO A 456 37.01 32.78 6.29
N SER A 457 37.65 31.64 6.07
CA SER A 457 38.49 31.39 4.89
C SER A 457 37.60 30.78 3.79
N HIS A 458 37.69 31.28 2.56
CA HIS A 458 36.83 30.86 1.44
C HIS A 458 37.15 29.48 0.80
N ASP A 459 37.97 28.65 1.46
CA ASP A 459 38.37 27.34 0.93
C ASP A 459 37.46 26.20 1.44
N GLU A 460 36.96 25.36 0.54
CA GLU A 460 36.09 24.19 0.85
C GLU A 460 36.73 23.22 1.87
N ALA A 461 38.06 23.05 1.81
CA ALA A 461 38.81 22.21 2.74
C ALA A 461 38.84 22.79 4.16
N SER A 462 38.78 24.12 4.29
CA SER A 462 38.72 24.80 5.58
C SER A 462 37.31 24.75 6.18
N ASP A 463 36.27 24.83 5.34
CA ASP A 463 34.87 24.67 5.77
C ASP A 463 34.59 23.26 6.32
N GLN A 464 35.13 22.21 5.67
CA GLN A 464 35.00 20.84 6.17
C GLN A 464 35.72 20.66 7.52
N LYS A 465 36.91 21.24 7.68
CA LYS A 465 37.65 21.23 8.96
C LYS A 465 36.91 22.01 10.05
N ARG A 466 36.35 23.17 9.71
CA ARG A 466 35.53 23.99 10.63
C ARG A 466 34.28 23.23 11.07
N GLY A 467 33.60 22.54 10.16
CA GLY A 467 32.45 21.70 10.48
C GLY A 467 32.81 20.56 11.44
N ALA A 468 33.94 19.88 11.21
CA ALA A 468 34.42 18.83 12.11
C ALA A 468 34.81 19.38 13.50
N ALA A 469 35.50 20.52 13.56
CA ALA A 469 35.84 21.19 14.80
C ALA A 469 34.58 21.63 15.57
N LEU A 470 33.60 22.19 14.88
CA LEU A 470 32.33 22.62 15.46
C LEU A 470 31.52 21.45 16.02
N SER A 471 31.43 20.33 15.30
CA SER A 471 30.79 19.10 15.79
C SER A 471 31.49 18.60 17.05
N ARG A 472 32.82 18.63 17.07
CA ARG A 472 33.61 18.18 18.22
C ARG A 472 33.45 19.10 19.43
N LEU A 473 33.39 20.41 19.21
CA LEU A 473 33.10 21.39 20.26
C LEU A 473 31.70 21.16 20.85
N GLY A 474 30.71 20.87 19.99
CA GLY A 474 29.37 20.50 20.41
C GLY A 474 29.33 19.25 21.29
N GLU A 475 30.09 18.21 20.94
CA GLU A 475 30.24 17.00 21.76
C GLU A 475 30.85 17.29 23.14
N ILE A 476 31.90 18.12 23.20
CA ILE A 476 32.56 18.50 24.45
C ILE A 476 31.59 19.27 25.36
N LEU A 477 30.90 20.29 24.81
CA LEU A 477 29.96 21.10 25.57
C LEU A 477 28.76 20.27 26.06
N ARG A 478 28.27 19.34 25.22
CA ARG A 478 27.19 18.42 25.61
C ARG A 478 27.63 17.41 26.67
N GLY A 479 28.86 16.90 26.59
CA GLY A 479 29.42 16.00 27.60
C GLY A 479 29.71 16.67 28.95
N ALA A 480 29.92 17.99 28.97
CA ALA A 480 30.09 18.78 30.19
C ALA A 480 28.75 19.13 30.88
N ALA A 481 27.63 19.01 30.17
CA ALA A 481 26.29 19.34 30.67
C ALA A 481 25.62 18.17 31.38
N ARG A 482 24.88 18.45 32.45
CA ARG A 482 23.98 17.47 33.09
C ARG A 482 22.69 17.36 32.27
N ASP A 483 21.90 16.31 32.49
CA ASP A 483 20.61 16.10 31.79
C ASP A 483 19.61 17.27 31.95
N VAL A 484 19.74 18.04 33.03
CA VAL A 484 18.92 19.22 33.33
C VAL A 484 19.47 20.51 32.72
N ASP A 485 20.75 20.54 32.34
CA ASP A 485 21.40 21.72 31.80
C ASP A 485 21.10 21.87 30.31
N THR A 486 21.05 23.11 29.81
CA THR A 486 20.76 23.38 28.40
C THR A 486 21.98 23.97 27.71
N VAL A 487 22.46 23.30 26.66
CA VAL A 487 23.57 23.80 25.81
C VAL A 487 23.03 24.16 24.45
N ALA A 488 23.36 25.36 23.99
CA ALA A 488 22.93 25.88 22.71
C ALA A 488 24.02 26.65 22.00
N ARG A 489 23.91 26.69 20.68
CA ARG A 489 24.67 27.63 19.85
C ARG A 489 23.84 28.92 19.74
N HIS A 490 24.38 30.04 20.21
CA HIS A 490 23.71 31.34 20.18
C HIS A 490 23.96 32.08 18.87
N ASP A 491 25.20 32.02 18.38
CA ASP A 491 25.63 32.65 17.13
C ASP A 491 26.75 31.81 16.47
N GLU A 492 27.34 32.28 15.37
CA GLU A 492 28.38 31.54 14.65
C GLU A 492 29.54 31.10 15.54
N ASN A 493 29.99 31.99 16.43
CA ASN A 493 31.14 31.80 17.33
C ASN A 493 30.76 31.89 18.82
N HIS A 494 29.48 32.03 19.15
CA HIS A 494 29.00 32.13 20.53
C HIS A 494 28.16 30.91 20.91
N PHE A 495 28.52 30.28 22.02
CA PHE A 495 27.80 29.17 22.62
C PHE A 495 27.32 29.56 24.01
N MET A 496 26.24 28.92 24.44
CA MET A 496 25.61 29.20 25.71
C MET A 496 25.32 27.91 26.45
N MET A 497 25.52 27.95 27.76
CA MET A 497 25.19 26.85 28.65
C MET A 497 24.42 27.39 29.85
N LEU A 498 23.18 26.95 30.00
CA LEU A 498 22.30 27.25 31.12
C LEU A 498 22.43 26.13 32.14
N ILE A 499 22.86 26.45 33.36
CA ILE A 499 23.08 25.49 34.43
C ILE A 499 22.04 25.69 35.53
N GLU A 500 21.16 24.70 35.69
CA GLU A 500 20.08 24.77 36.67
C GLU A 500 20.62 24.58 38.11
N GLY A 501 20.09 25.37 39.05
CA GLY A 501 20.52 25.39 40.45
C GLY A 501 19.97 24.22 41.29
N PRO A 502 20.45 24.07 42.55
CA PRO A 502 21.40 24.93 43.25
C PRO A 502 22.86 24.64 42.86
N ILE A 503 23.62 25.68 42.49
CA ILE A 503 25.05 25.54 42.18
C ILE A 503 25.89 26.65 42.84
N ASN A 504 27.10 26.31 43.29
CA ASN A 504 28.09 27.23 43.85
C ASN A 504 29.01 27.77 42.73
N ARG A 505 29.49 29.01 42.91
CA ARG A 505 30.54 29.65 42.12
C ARG A 505 31.76 28.75 41.87
N ALA A 506 32.20 27.99 42.88
CA ALA A 506 33.32 27.05 42.73
C ALA A 506 33.04 25.95 41.70
N ALA A 507 31.84 25.35 41.76
CA ALA A 507 31.42 24.30 40.83
C ALA A 507 31.25 24.81 39.39
N LEU A 508 30.78 26.05 39.21
CA LEU A 508 30.73 26.69 37.88
C LEU A 508 32.12 26.94 37.30
N SER A 509 33.07 27.38 38.14
CA SER A 509 34.47 27.55 37.73
C SER A 509 35.12 26.21 37.37
N GLU A 510 34.81 25.15 38.11
CA GLU A 510 35.28 23.79 37.83
C GLU A 510 34.73 23.28 36.49
N ALA A 511 33.42 23.43 36.24
CA ALA A 511 32.80 23.07 34.97
C ALA A 511 33.41 23.82 33.78
N ALA A 512 33.63 25.13 33.91
CA ALA A 512 34.30 25.93 32.88
C ALA A 512 35.76 25.50 32.64
N THR A 513 36.48 25.17 33.71
CA THR A 513 37.87 24.69 33.61
C THR A 513 37.95 23.32 32.95
N LYS A 514 36.99 22.42 33.26
CA LYS A 514 36.87 21.11 32.64
C LYS A 514 36.60 21.22 31.14
N ILE A 515 35.69 22.10 30.72
CA ILE A 515 35.42 22.39 29.30
C ILE A 515 36.71 22.84 28.59
N LEU A 516 37.48 23.75 29.19
CA LEU A 516 38.75 24.21 28.62
C LEU A 516 39.78 23.07 28.52
N ALA A 517 39.90 22.24 29.57
CA ALA A 517 40.80 21.09 29.56
C ALA A 517 40.44 20.07 28.47
N ASP A 518 39.15 19.76 28.30
CA ASP A 518 38.66 18.88 27.23
C ASP A 518 38.91 19.46 25.82
N CYS A 519 38.79 20.78 25.67
CA CYS A 519 39.14 21.46 24.42
C CYS A 519 40.65 21.41 24.12
N ILE A 520 41.50 21.55 25.13
CA ILE A 520 42.97 21.43 24.98
C ILE A 520 43.35 20.00 24.59
N ARG A 521 42.77 18.99 25.26
CA ARG A 521 42.95 17.57 24.93
C ARG A 521 42.47 17.26 23.51
N ALA A 522 41.36 17.87 23.08
CA ALA A 522 40.87 17.73 21.71
C ALA A 522 41.82 18.38 20.68
N CYS A 523 42.40 19.56 20.98
CA CYS A 523 43.42 20.20 20.13
C CYS A 523 44.66 19.30 19.96
N GLU A 524 45.13 18.67 21.04
CA GLU A 524 46.26 17.73 21.02
C GLU A 524 46.01 16.55 20.08
N LYS A 525 44.80 15.97 20.12
CA LYS A 525 44.41 14.87 19.23
C LYS A 525 44.27 15.29 17.78
N LEU A 526 43.91 16.55 17.52
CA LEU A 526 43.76 17.12 16.18
C LEU A 526 45.10 17.61 15.58
N GLY A 527 46.16 17.74 16.38
CA GLY A 527 47.48 18.18 15.92
C GLY A 527 47.57 19.66 15.55
N GLU A 528 46.52 20.45 15.78
CA GLU A 528 46.47 21.89 15.47
C GLU A 528 46.49 22.72 16.78
N PRO A 529 47.64 23.32 17.14
CA PRO A 529 47.76 24.14 18.34
C PRO A 529 47.01 25.46 18.15
N GLY A 530 45.75 25.51 18.59
CA GLY A 530 44.90 26.70 18.51
C GLY A 530 43.50 26.48 17.93
N ALA A 531 43.14 25.24 17.57
CA ALA A 531 41.83 24.90 17.01
C ALA A 531 40.66 25.30 17.94
N PHE A 532 40.83 25.18 19.26
CA PHE A 532 39.82 25.54 20.26
C PHE A 532 40.36 26.58 21.25
N SER A 533 40.44 27.84 20.83
CA SER A 533 40.69 28.98 21.73
C SER A 533 39.35 29.56 22.19
N LEU A 534 39.06 29.42 23.48
CA LEU A 534 37.76 29.80 24.05
C LEU A 534 37.92 30.84 25.16
N HIS A 535 37.01 31.81 25.19
CA HIS A 535 36.75 32.65 26.35
C HIS A 535 35.39 32.29 26.94
N ILE A 536 35.31 32.18 28.26
CA ILE A 536 34.10 31.81 28.99
C ILE A 536 33.78 32.94 29.99
N ALA A 537 32.65 33.60 29.79
CA ALA A 537 32.06 34.49 30.78
C ALA A 537 31.01 33.72 31.60
N ILE A 538 31.02 33.91 32.92
CA ILE A 538 30.11 33.24 33.85
C ILE A 538 29.30 34.27 34.62
N TRP A 539 27.98 34.12 34.58
CA TRP A 539 27.04 34.79 35.47
C TRP A 539 26.55 33.77 36.50
N HIS A 540 26.58 34.15 37.78
CA HIS A 540 26.15 33.32 38.91
C HIS A 540 25.51 34.21 39.95
N ASP A 541 24.22 34.03 40.19
CA ASP A 541 23.51 34.75 41.25
C ASP A 541 22.22 34.02 41.66
N THR A 542 21.63 34.42 42.78
CA THR A 542 20.22 34.17 43.10
C THR A 542 19.37 35.27 42.45
N PRO A 543 18.67 35.00 41.35
CA PRO A 543 18.02 36.05 40.57
C PRO A 543 16.90 36.74 41.37
N GLY A 544 17.05 38.06 41.58
CA GLY A 544 16.04 38.94 42.18
C GLY A 544 15.00 39.42 41.16
N THR A 545 15.29 40.55 40.50
CA THR A 545 14.44 41.15 39.43
C THR A 545 15.09 41.17 38.05
N GLN A 546 16.28 40.59 37.91
CA GLN A 546 17.03 40.62 36.65
C GLN A 546 16.25 39.96 35.52
N ALA A 547 16.16 40.67 34.39
CA ALA A 547 15.57 40.14 33.17
C ALA A 547 16.58 39.24 32.44
N ALA A 548 16.09 38.34 31.58
CA ALA A 548 16.95 37.48 30.78
C ALA A 548 17.88 38.30 29.86
N ASP A 549 17.37 39.39 29.29
CA ASP A 549 18.13 40.27 28.40
C ASP A 549 19.28 40.99 29.13
N GLU A 550 19.06 41.40 30.38
CA GLU A 550 20.08 42.03 31.22
C GLU A 550 21.24 41.07 31.53
N VAL A 551 20.93 39.81 31.86
CA VAL A 551 21.95 38.77 32.08
C VAL A 551 22.76 38.49 30.80
N MET A 552 22.09 38.48 29.65
CA MET A 552 22.72 38.30 28.35
C MET A 552 23.67 39.45 28.00
N ASP A 553 23.24 40.69 28.21
CA ASP A 553 24.04 41.88 27.94
C ASP A 553 25.29 41.92 28.83
N LEU A 554 25.14 41.59 30.12
CA LEU A 554 26.26 41.51 31.06
C LEU A 554 27.32 40.48 30.63
N LEU A 555 26.89 39.31 30.14
CA LEU A 555 27.78 38.27 29.63
C LEU A 555 28.47 38.69 28.32
N ALA A 556 27.73 39.32 27.40
CA ALA A 556 28.25 39.80 26.13
C ALA A 556 29.30 40.91 26.32
N VAL A 557 29.01 41.90 27.18
CA VAL A 557 29.95 42.98 27.54
C VAL A 557 31.24 42.38 28.14
N ARG A 558 31.10 41.39 29.04
CA ARG A 558 32.26 40.73 29.65
C ARG A 558 33.11 40.00 28.61
N LEU A 559 32.49 39.24 27.71
CA LEU A 559 33.22 38.54 26.62
C LEU A 559 33.92 39.51 25.67
N HIS A 560 33.29 40.64 25.35
CA HIS A 560 33.88 41.66 24.49
C HIS A 560 35.17 42.23 25.11
N HIS A 561 35.16 42.54 26.42
CA HIS A 561 36.36 42.95 27.14
C HIS A 561 37.42 41.84 27.19
N MET A 562 37.02 40.57 27.32
CA MET A 562 37.96 39.44 27.32
C MET A 562 38.66 39.26 25.96
N ALA A 563 37.94 39.51 24.86
CA ALA A 563 38.48 39.43 23.51
C ALA A 563 39.61 40.45 23.25
N SER A 564 39.64 41.58 23.97
CA SER A 564 40.69 42.61 23.87
C SER A 564 42.02 42.29 24.58
N GLY A 565 42.31 41.02 24.89
CA GLY A 565 43.65 40.57 25.33
C GLY A 565 43.80 40.29 26.82
N THR A 566 42.82 39.64 27.45
CA THR A 566 42.93 39.23 28.86
C THR A 566 43.73 37.93 29.03
N LYS A 567 44.46 37.79 30.16
CA LYS A 567 45.29 36.60 30.46
C LYS A 567 44.49 35.40 30.98
N ARG A 568 43.24 35.62 31.41
CA ARG A 568 42.38 34.60 32.03
C ARG A 568 41.22 34.22 31.10
N PRO A 569 41.15 32.97 30.62
CA PRO A 569 40.11 32.53 29.69
C PRO A 569 38.73 32.34 30.36
N VAL A 570 38.65 32.32 31.69
CA VAL A 570 37.40 32.25 32.45
C VAL A 570 37.27 33.47 33.36
N GLN A 571 36.17 34.20 33.26
CA GLN A 571 35.89 35.35 34.13
C GLN A 571 34.42 35.40 34.56
N PHE A 572 34.20 35.83 35.81
CA PHE A 572 32.87 36.13 36.30
C PHE A 572 32.48 37.57 35.94
N VAL A 573 31.18 37.79 35.69
CA VAL A 573 30.62 39.12 35.41
C VAL A 573 30.87 40.11 36.55
N ASP A 574 30.95 39.66 37.81
CA ASP A 574 31.14 40.54 38.97
C ASP A 574 32.62 40.77 39.34
N SER A 575 33.56 40.17 38.61
CA SER A 575 34.99 40.36 38.87
C SER A 575 35.51 41.70 38.29
N PRO A 576 36.46 42.38 38.96
CA PRO A 576 37.06 43.62 38.45
C PRO A 576 37.72 43.38 37.07
N LEU A 577 37.55 44.33 36.15
CA LEU A 577 38.13 44.30 34.80
C LEU A 577 39.66 44.48 34.87
N GLU A 578 40.45 43.54 34.35
CA GLU A 578 41.90 43.68 34.21
C GLU A 578 42.25 44.59 33.01
N PRO A 579 43.27 45.49 33.09
CA PRO A 579 43.71 46.27 31.93
C PRO A 579 44.42 45.38 30.89
N GLY A 580 44.03 45.51 29.62
CA GLY A 580 44.58 44.74 28.50
C GLY A 580 46.02 45.15 28.13
N ASN A 581 46.87 44.19 27.79
CA ASN A 581 48.25 44.41 27.31
C ASN A 581 48.49 43.54 26.06
N PRO A 582 49.19 44.01 25.01
CA PRO A 582 49.30 43.25 23.77
C PRO A 582 50.26 42.05 23.92
N ALA A 583 49.85 40.98 23.23
CA ALA A 583 50.38 39.62 23.12
C ALA A 583 51.90 39.39 23.35
N THR A 584 52.22 38.46 24.27
CA THR A 584 53.49 37.69 24.26
C THR A 584 53.29 36.24 24.73
N GLY A 585 53.73 35.27 23.90
CA GLY A 585 54.22 33.92 24.26
C GLY A 585 53.23 32.83 24.70
N GLY A 586 52.70 32.03 23.77
CA GLY A 586 51.77 30.91 24.04
C GLY A 586 52.38 29.55 24.42
N GLY A 587 53.71 29.38 24.36
CA GLY A 587 54.38 28.08 24.57
C GLY A 587 54.50 27.65 26.04
N SER A 588 55.15 28.47 26.87
CA SER A 588 55.45 28.14 28.28
C SER A 588 54.22 28.04 29.19
N ARG A 589 53.06 28.56 28.75
CA ARG A 589 51.83 28.67 29.55
C ARG A 589 50.96 27.42 29.56
N ARG A 590 51.05 26.59 28.52
CA ARG A 590 50.27 25.36 28.39
C ARG A 590 50.77 24.29 29.36
N GLU A 591 52.10 24.21 29.54
CA GLU A 591 52.76 23.26 30.43
C GLU A 591 52.45 23.54 31.91
N ASP A 592 52.41 24.82 32.31
CA ASP A 592 52.08 25.24 33.68
C ASP A 592 50.60 25.00 34.05
N LEU A 593 49.69 25.14 33.08
CA LEU A 593 48.27 24.83 33.24
C LEU A 593 48.05 23.32 33.33
N LEU A 594 48.71 22.53 32.48
CA LEU A 594 48.68 21.07 32.54
C LEU A 594 49.25 20.53 33.86
N ALA A 595 50.32 21.13 34.38
CA ALA A 595 50.90 20.76 35.67
C ALA A 595 49.94 21.02 36.85
N LYS A 596 49.24 22.16 36.84
CA LYS A 596 48.22 22.47 37.86
C LYS A 596 46.98 21.59 37.76
N ILE A 597 46.54 21.24 36.56
CA ILE A 597 45.39 20.34 36.35
C ILE A 597 45.73 18.92 36.83
N ASN A 598 46.92 18.41 36.49
CA ASN A 598 47.38 17.10 36.97
C ASN A 598 47.56 17.04 38.51
N ALA A 599 48.00 18.14 39.13
CA ALA A 599 48.12 18.25 40.58
C ALA A 599 46.75 18.23 41.29
N ILE A 600 45.69 18.73 40.65
CA ILE A 600 44.33 18.73 41.20
C ILE A 600 43.68 17.34 41.03
N GLU A 601 43.83 16.70 39.87
CA GLU A 601 43.28 15.35 39.60
C GLU A 601 43.90 14.27 40.52
N THR A 602 45.16 14.43 40.92
CA THR A 602 45.84 13.52 41.86
C THR A 602 45.39 13.70 43.32
N SER A 603 44.82 14.86 43.68
CA SER A 603 44.36 15.16 45.05
C SER A 603 42.93 14.70 45.37
N HIS A 604 42.13 14.35 44.34
CA HIS A 604 40.74 13.92 44.48
C HIS A 604 40.42 12.72 43.55
N PRO A 605 40.60 11.46 44.01
CA PRO A 605 40.52 10.27 43.16
C PRO A 605 39.09 9.92 42.67
N SER A 606 38.05 10.59 43.15
CA SER A 606 36.67 10.43 42.63
C SER A 606 36.45 11.09 41.26
N LEU A 607 37.47 11.76 40.70
CA LEU A 607 37.44 12.40 39.38
C LEU A 607 38.15 11.56 38.29
N ALA A 608 38.75 10.42 38.64
CA ALA A 608 39.28 9.48 37.67
C ALA A 608 38.10 8.74 37.00
N GLY A 609 37.58 9.31 35.92
CA GLY A 609 36.62 8.62 35.06
C GLY A 609 37.15 7.24 34.66
N GLU A 610 36.29 6.23 34.78
CA GLU A 610 36.57 4.85 34.37
C GLU A 610 37.23 4.83 32.98
N ARG A 611 38.46 4.30 32.94
CA ARG A 611 39.07 3.87 31.68
C ARG A 611 38.26 2.69 31.17
N SER A 612 37.35 2.94 30.23
CA SER A 612 36.73 1.91 29.42
C SER A 612 37.81 1.22 28.59
N ALA A 613 38.16 0.00 28.98
CA ALA A 613 38.78 -0.98 28.12
C ALA A 613 37.66 -1.71 27.35
N GLU A 614 37.48 -1.36 26.08
CA GLU A 614 37.09 -2.23 24.95
C GLU A 614 37.14 -1.44 23.64
#